data_AF-A0A1G9WLL1-F1
#
_entry.id   AF-A0A1G9WLL1-F1
#
_cell.length_a   1.000
_cell.length_b   1.000
_cell.length_c   1.000
_cell.angle_alpha   90.00
_cell.angle_beta   90.00
_cell.angle_gamma   90.00
#
_symmetry.space_group_name_H-M   'P 1'
#
loop_
_entity.id
_entity.type
_entity.pdbx_description
1 polymer ?
#
loop_
_entity_poly.entity_id
_entity_poly.type
_entity_poly.pdbx_seq_one_letter_code
_entity_poly.pdbx_strand_id
1 'polypeptide(L)'
;MTSPYGGGTSADRWERVWLARTEARWRRGPEVVECFRFGDGYVATVEYTNRSVRWQLTPGPVGLASALFTVALYIQYDVTPQIDPDGRMFVALAADGPRQVFSESLEEPVQYVYIDSVRTLEELPGCLDTISLERAYSRLSYEQRRQLRSGRS
;
A
#
# COMPACT_ATOMS: atom_id res chain seq x y z
N MET A 1 -2.44 26.50 28.80
CA MET A 1 -2.41 26.24 27.35
C MET A 1 -1.99 24.80 27.14
N THR A 2 -2.96 23.95 26.88
CA THR A 2 -2.80 22.51 26.61
C THR A 2 -2.69 22.30 25.09
N SER A 3 -1.68 21.54 24.67
CA SER A 3 -1.48 21.14 23.27
C SER A 3 -2.66 20.28 22.78
N PRO A 4 -3.21 20.50 21.57
CA PRO A 4 -4.38 19.76 21.06
C PRO A 4 -4.05 18.40 20.44
N TYR A 5 -2.77 18.02 20.35
CA TYR A 5 -2.36 16.71 19.82
C TYR A 5 -2.39 15.67 20.93
N GLY A 6 -3.58 15.13 21.16
CA GLY A 6 -3.83 14.00 22.06
C GLY A 6 -2.91 12.83 21.71
N GLY A 7 -2.31 12.24 22.75
CA GLY A 7 -1.53 11.02 22.63
C GLY A 7 -2.35 9.91 21.99
N GLY A 8 -2.00 9.55 20.76
CA GLY A 8 -2.52 8.35 20.10
C GLY A 8 -2.24 7.14 20.98
N THR A 9 -3.29 6.40 21.30
CA THR A 9 -3.12 5.14 22.03
C THR A 9 -2.41 4.13 21.13
N SER A 10 -1.76 3.11 21.69
CA SER A 10 -1.13 2.02 20.89
C SER A 10 -2.08 1.39 19.88
N ALA A 11 -3.40 1.53 20.07
CA ALA A 11 -4.44 1.03 19.19
C ALA A 11 -4.51 1.74 17.82
N ASP A 12 -3.97 2.96 17.70
CA ASP A 12 -4.04 3.77 16.47
C ASP A 12 -2.84 3.54 15.54
N ARG A 13 -1.84 2.76 15.98
CA ARG A 13 -0.63 2.48 15.20
C ARG A 13 -0.77 1.17 14.43
N TRP A 14 -0.35 1.19 13.17
CA TRP A 14 -0.19 -0.04 12.39
C TRP A 14 0.96 -0.88 12.93
N GLU A 15 0.64 -2.13 13.24
CA GLU A 15 1.62 -3.13 13.63
C GLU A 15 1.75 -4.19 12.55
N ARG A 16 2.99 -4.52 12.17
CA ARG A 16 3.22 -5.66 11.29
C ARG A 16 3.08 -6.94 12.11
N VAL A 17 1.97 -7.64 11.92
CA VAL A 17 1.60 -8.81 12.72
C VAL A 17 2.01 -10.14 12.08
N TRP A 18 2.27 -10.15 10.77
CA TRP A 18 2.67 -11.37 10.07
C TRP A 18 3.58 -11.08 8.89
N LEU A 19 4.57 -11.96 8.69
CA LEU A 19 5.46 -11.92 7.55
C LEU A 19 5.87 -13.36 7.18
N ALA A 20 5.21 -13.91 6.17
CA ALA A 20 5.50 -15.21 5.61
C ALA A 20 6.29 -15.11 4.31
N ARG A 21 6.48 -16.25 3.64
CA ARG A 21 7.22 -16.35 2.37
C ARG A 21 6.56 -15.57 1.25
N THR A 22 5.23 -15.58 1.20
CA THR A 22 4.44 -15.04 0.09
C THR A 22 3.40 -14.03 0.54
N GLU A 23 3.44 -13.60 1.81
CA GLU A 23 2.45 -12.71 2.41
C GLU A 23 3.09 -11.83 3.49
N ALA A 24 2.66 -10.57 3.56
CA ALA A 24 2.90 -9.66 4.67
C ALA A 24 1.55 -9.10 5.15
N ARG A 25 1.40 -8.93 6.47
CA ARG A 25 0.17 -8.43 7.10
C ARG A 25 0.46 -7.35 8.13
N TRP A 26 -0.36 -6.32 8.10
CA TRP A 26 -0.39 -5.23 9.06
C TRP A 26 -1.77 -5.16 9.71
N ARG A 27 -1.83 -4.74 10.97
CA ARG A 27 -3.09 -4.60 11.71
C ARG A 27 -3.12 -3.29 12.48
N ARG A 28 -4.29 -2.64 12.50
CA ARG A 28 -4.64 -1.50 13.36
C ARG A 28 -6.08 -1.71 13.86
N GLY A 29 -6.25 -2.02 15.14
CA GLY A 29 -7.57 -2.34 15.70
C GLY A 29 -8.31 -3.46 14.92
N PRO A 30 -9.49 -3.19 14.33
CA PRO A 30 -10.25 -4.14 13.52
C PRO A 30 -9.79 -4.22 12.05
N GLU A 31 -8.86 -3.37 11.62
CA GLU A 31 -8.40 -3.29 10.24
C GLU A 31 -7.16 -4.16 10.01
N VAL A 32 -7.16 -4.90 8.91
CA VAL A 32 -6.05 -5.76 8.50
C VAL A 32 -5.72 -5.47 7.05
N VAL A 33 -4.47 -5.04 6.80
CA VAL A 33 -3.95 -4.90 5.44
C VAL A 33 -3.07 -6.11 5.13
N GLU A 34 -3.30 -6.73 3.98
CA GLU A 34 -2.52 -7.86 3.49
C GLU A 34 -1.87 -7.49 2.16
N CYS A 35 -0.64 -7.94 1.95
CA CYS A 35 0.02 -7.96 0.64
C CYS A 35 0.53 -9.37 0.41
N PHE A 36 0.01 -10.05 -0.62
CA PHE A 36 0.31 -11.44 -0.88
C PHE A 36 0.48 -11.73 -2.37
N ARG A 37 1.20 -12.80 -2.67
CA ARG A 37 1.41 -13.24 -4.04
C ARG A 37 0.14 -13.91 -4.60
N PHE A 38 -0.24 -13.52 -5.81
CA PHE A 38 -1.33 -14.15 -6.56
C PHE A 38 -0.96 -14.21 -8.05
N GLY A 39 -0.92 -15.43 -8.60
CA GLY A 39 -0.38 -15.66 -9.95
C GLY A 39 1.07 -15.15 -10.07
N ASP A 40 1.31 -14.36 -11.11
CA ASP A 40 2.62 -13.77 -11.41
C ASP A 40 2.88 -12.42 -10.73
N GLY A 41 1.93 -11.92 -9.95
CA GLY A 41 2.02 -10.62 -9.27
C GLY A 41 1.67 -10.68 -7.78
N TYR A 42 1.45 -9.50 -7.23
CA TYR A 42 1.06 -9.29 -5.84
C TYR A 42 -0.24 -8.50 -5.78
N VAL A 43 -1.07 -8.83 -4.82
CA VAL A 43 -2.34 -8.16 -4.54
C VAL A 43 -2.26 -7.60 -3.13
N ALA A 44 -2.74 -6.37 -2.96
CA ALA A 44 -2.98 -5.78 -1.66
C ALA A 44 -4.48 -5.68 -1.37
N THR A 45 -4.87 -5.97 -0.12
CA THR A 45 -6.26 -5.89 0.35
C THR A 45 -6.33 -5.26 1.72
N VAL A 46 -7.47 -4.64 2.04
CA VAL A 46 -7.84 -4.25 3.40
C VAL A 46 -9.09 -5.03 3.84
N GLU A 47 -9.09 -5.53 5.06
CA GLU A 47 -10.21 -6.18 5.71
C GLU A 47 -10.63 -5.41 6.96
N TYR A 48 -11.92 -5.16 7.10
CA TYR A 48 -12.55 -4.67 8.32
C TYR A 48 -13.18 -5.86 9.05
N THR A 49 -12.43 -6.44 9.99
CA THR A 49 -12.80 -7.70 10.67
C THR A 49 -14.12 -7.60 11.45
N ASN A 50 -14.43 -6.42 12.00
CA ASN A 50 -15.69 -6.14 12.70
C ASN A 50 -16.93 -6.13 11.79
N ARG A 51 -16.73 -5.95 10.47
CA ARG A 51 -17.78 -5.91 9.46
C ARG A 51 -17.77 -7.13 8.54
N SER A 52 -16.74 -7.98 8.64
CA SER A 52 -16.52 -9.12 7.73
C SER A 52 -16.49 -8.70 6.25
N VAL A 53 -15.89 -7.54 5.97
CA VAL A 53 -15.77 -6.99 4.61
C VAL A 53 -14.31 -6.86 4.23
N ARG A 54 -13.96 -7.28 3.02
CA ARG A 54 -12.62 -7.17 2.43
C ARG A 54 -12.68 -6.47 1.08
N TRP A 55 -11.78 -5.52 0.87
CA TRP A 55 -11.65 -4.75 -0.37
C TRP A 55 -10.25 -4.90 -0.95
N GLN A 56 -10.14 -4.89 -2.27
CA GLN A 56 -8.85 -4.86 -2.96
C GLN A 56 -8.35 -3.42 -3.06
N LEU A 57 -7.07 -3.20 -2.72
CA LEU A 57 -6.39 -1.91 -2.82
C LEU A 57 -5.62 -1.75 -4.15
N THR A 58 -5.50 -2.85 -4.91
CA THR A 58 -4.83 -2.92 -6.22
C THR A 58 -5.89 -3.25 -7.28
N PRO A 59 -5.67 -2.98 -8.58
CA PRO A 59 -6.65 -3.33 -9.63
C PRO A 59 -6.63 -4.82 -10.00
N GLY A 60 -5.65 -5.56 -9.48
CA GLY A 60 -5.39 -6.96 -9.74
C GLY A 60 -3.96 -7.28 -9.30
N PRO A 61 -3.38 -8.40 -9.78
CA PRO A 61 -1.97 -8.70 -9.56
C PRO A 61 -1.08 -7.64 -10.23
N VAL A 62 -0.26 -6.97 -9.43
CA VAL A 62 0.70 -5.94 -9.87
C VAL A 62 2.14 -6.30 -9.43
N GLY A 63 3.11 -5.49 -9.81
CA GLY A 63 4.48 -5.60 -9.29
C GLY A 63 4.52 -5.48 -7.77
N LEU A 64 5.51 -6.11 -7.12
CA LEU A 64 5.63 -6.08 -5.66
C LEU A 64 5.74 -4.64 -5.12
N ALA A 65 6.49 -3.77 -5.80
CA ALA A 65 6.62 -2.37 -5.41
C ALA A 65 5.29 -1.63 -5.52
N SER A 66 4.55 -1.80 -6.63
CA SER A 66 3.17 -1.29 -6.79
C SER A 66 2.23 -1.77 -5.69
N ALA A 67 2.26 -3.06 -5.33
CA ALA A 67 1.41 -3.57 -4.26
C ALA A 67 1.78 -2.94 -2.91
N LEU A 68 3.07 -2.84 -2.59
CA LEU A 68 3.52 -2.18 -1.36
C LEU A 68 3.28 -0.67 -1.37
N PHE A 69 3.25 -0.02 -2.54
CA PHE A 69 2.83 1.38 -2.67
C PHE A 69 1.40 1.54 -2.17
N THR A 70 0.47 0.69 -2.63
CA THR A 70 -0.92 0.76 -2.17
C THR A 70 -1.10 0.44 -0.69
N VAL A 71 -0.28 -0.48 -0.15
CA VAL A 71 -0.21 -0.73 1.30
C VAL A 71 0.22 0.54 2.03
N ALA A 72 1.29 1.19 1.57
CA ALA A 72 1.84 2.39 2.19
C ALA A 72 0.84 3.55 2.22
N LEU A 73 0.16 3.78 1.09
CA LEU A 73 -0.92 4.78 0.98
C LEU A 73 -1.99 4.56 2.06
N TYR A 74 -2.41 3.32 2.25
CA TYR A 74 -3.44 3.01 3.24
C TYR A 74 -2.91 3.11 4.68
N ILE A 75 -1.78 2.47 5.00
CA ILE A 75 -1.32 2.39 6.40
C ILE A 75 -0.73 3.71 6.91
N GLN A 76 -0.20 4.56 6.02
CA GLN A 76 0.44 5.82 6.42
C GLN A 76 -0.51 7.02 6.29
N TYR A 77 -1.48 6.97 5.36
CA TYR A 77 -2.34 8.10 5.01
C TYR A 77 -3.84 7.78 5.00
N ASP A 78 -4.25 6.54 5.23
CA ASP A 78 -5.66 6.10 5.10
C ASP A 78 -6.25 6.35 3.70
N VAL A 79 -5.38 6.34 2.68
CA VAL A 79 -5.74 6.63 1.28
C VAL A 79 -5.86 5.36 0.46
N THR A 80 -6.98 5.21 -0.24
CA THR A 80 -7.15 4.19 -1.28
C THR A 80 -6.92 4.79 -2.68
N PRO A 81 -6.22 4.10 -3.60
CA PRO A 81 -6.10 4.52 -4.98
C PRO A 81 -7.46 4.66 -5.67
N GLN A 82 -7.55 5.62 -6.58
CA GLN A 82 -8.72 5.84 -7.43
C GLN A 82 -8.51 5.18 -8.79
N ILE A 83 -9.60 4.97 -9.54
CA ILE A 83 -9.58 4.36 -10.87
C ILE A 83 -9.91 5.43 -11.91
N ASP A 84 -9.07 5.58 -12.93
CA ASP A 84 -9.33 6.45 -14.07
C ASP A 84 -10.32 5.81 -15.08
N PRO A 85 -10.79 6.55 -16.10
CA PRO A 85 -11.69 5.99 -17.11
C PRO A 85 -11.13 4.79 -17.90
N ASP A 86 -9.81 4.65 -17.96
CA ASP A 86 -9.12 3.53 -18.62
C ASP A 86 -8.94 2.32 -17.69
N GLY A 87 -9.44 2.39 -16.45
CA GLY A 87 -9.34 1.32 -15.46
C GLY A 87 -8.00 1.28 -14.72
N ARG A 88 -7.14 2.27 -14.90
CA ARG A 88 -5.83 2.35 -14.24
C ARG A 88 -5.97 3.01 -12.88
N MET A 89 -5.31 2.41 -11.89
CA MET A 89 -5.30 2.97 -10.54
C MET A 89 -4.25 4.06 -10.39
N PHE A 90 -4.63 5.15 -9.74
CA PHE A 90 -3.75 6.29 -9.45
C PHE A 90 -4.01 6.89 -8.06
N VAL A 91 -3.07 7.69 -7.59
CA VAL A 91 -3.22 8.55 -6.41
C VAL A 91 -2.80 9.97 -6.78
N ALA A 92 -3.43 10.96 -6.18
CA ALA A 92 -2.97 12.34 -6.28
C ALA A 92 -2.03 12.66 -5.12
N LEU A 93 -0.91 13.30 -5.43
CA LEU A 93 0.06 13.78 -4.46
C LEU A 93 0.02 15.30 -4.43
N ALA A 94 -0.18 15.84 -3.24
CA ALA A 94 -0.04 17.26 -2.97
C ALA A 94 1.17 17.52 -2.05
N ALA A 95 1.39 18.78 -1.69
CA ALA A 95 2.51 19.19 -0.85
C ALA A 95 2.49 18.53 0.54
N ASP A 96 1.32 18.23 1.07
CA ASP A 96 1.11 17.60 2.38
C ASP A 96 1.01 16.06 2.33
N GLY A 97 0.98 15.48 1.12
CA GLY A 97 1.00 14.03 0.91
C GLY A 97 -0.07 13.52 -0.05
N PRO A 98 -0.30 12.19 -0.05
CA PRO A 98 -1.32 11.56 -0.87
C PRO A 98 -2.74 11.95 -0.42
N ARG A 99 -3.63 12.20 -1.38
CA ARG A 99 -5.06 12.48 -1.12
C ARG A 99 -5.98 11.87 -2.18
N GLN A 100 -7.23 11.63 -1.80
CA GLN A 100 -8.29 11.28 -2.75
C GLN A 100 -8.85 12.56 -3.39
N VAL A 101 -9.08 12.52 -4.70
CA VAL A 101 -9.55 13.64 -5.52
C VAL A 101 -10.89 13.27 -6.13
N PHE A 102 -11.96 13.83 -5.58
CA PHE A 102 -13.34 13.52 -6.02
C PHE A 102 -13.95 14.59 -6.95
N SER A 103 -13.28 15.74 -7.19
CA SER A 103 -13.81 16.84 -8.01
C SER A 103 -12.72 17.70 -8.66
N GLU A 104 -13.05 18.39 -9.76
CA GLU A 104 -12.15 19.18 -10.63
C GLU A 104 -11.59 20.47 -9.98
N SER A 105 -12.03 20.85 -8.79
CA SER A 105 -11.63 22.10 -8.13
C SER A 105 -10.63 21.84 -7.01
N LEU A 106 -9.45 21.34 -7.36
CA LEU A 106 -8.36 21.34 -6.39
C LEU A 106 -7.86 22.78 -6.24
N GLU A 107 -7.95 23.31 -5.02
CA GLU A 107 -7.38 24.62 -4.67
C GLU A 107 -5.86 24.64 -4.86
N GLU A 108 -5.23 23.46 -4.88
CA GLU A 108 -3.79 23.27 -5.01
C GLU A 108 -3.44 22.31 -6.15
N PRO A 109 -2.34 22.55 -6.87
CA PRO A 109 -1.86 21.62 -7.89
C PRO A 109 -1.47 20.27 -7.27
N VAL A 110 -1.87 19.19 -7.93
CA VAL A 110 -1.50 17.82 -7.54
C VAL A 110 -0.76 17.12 -8.66
N GLN A 111 0.11 16.20 -8.29
CA GLN A 111 0.73 15.25 -9.22
C GLN A 111 -0.03 13.92 -9.17
N TYR A 112 -0.47 13.43 -10.34
CA TYR A 112 -1.05 12.11 -10.45
C TYR A 112 0.06 11.06 -10.59
N VAL A 113 0.05 10.05 -9.71
CA VAL A 113 0.97 8.92 -9.74
C VAL A 113 0.18 7.64 -9.94
N TYR A 114 0.49 6.92 -11.01
CA TYR A 114 -0.16 5.65 -11.32
C TYR A 114 0.50 4.51 -10.57
N ILE A 115 -0.31 3.59 -10.04
CA ILE A 115 0.19 2.46 -9.24
C ILE A 115 1.08 1.54 -10.09
N ASP A 116 0.77 1.39 -11.38
CA ASP A 116 1.49 0.55 -12.34
C ASP A 116 2.85 1.13 -12.78
N SER A 117 3.15 2.40 -12.46
CA SER A 117 4.42 3.01 -12.83
C SER A 117 5.56 2.70 -11.86
N VAL A 118 5.26 2.23 -10.64
CA VAL A 118 6.25 1.96 -9.59
C VAL A 118 6.83 0.56 -9.72
N ARG A 119 8.13 0.45 -9.98
CA ARG A 119 8.84 -0.82 -10.19
C ARG A 119 9.69 -1.24 -9.00
N THR A 120 10.21 -0.28 -8.24
CA THR A 120 11.06 -0.52 -7.08
C THR A 120 10.63 0.37 -5.89
N LEU A 121 11.13 0.08 -4.68
CA LEU A 121 10.81 0.91 -3.51
C LEU A 121 11.42 2.31 -3.60
N GLU A 122 12.53 2.46 -4.31
CA GLU A 122 13.23 3.74 -4.51
C GLU A 122 12.44 4.71 -5.40
N GLU A 123 11.51 4.20 -6.20
CA GLU A 123 10.62 4.99 -7.05
C GLU A 123 9.36 5.48 -6.29
N LEU A 124 9.20 5.10 -5.03
CA LEU A 124 8.07 5.57 -4.23
C LEU A 124 8.16 7.08 -3.96
N PRO A 125 7.01 7.79 -3.90
CA PRO A 125 6.99 9.18 -3.50
C PRO A 125 7.66 9.42 -2.16
N GLY A 126 8.50 10.46 -2.05
CA GLY A 126 9.31 10.73 -0.87
C GLY A 126 8.53 11.08 0.42
N CYS A 127 7.20 11.27 0.32
CA CYS A 127 6.33 11.38 1.49
C CYS A 127 6.12 10.02 2.20
N LEU A 128 6.31 8.90 1.50
CA LEU A 128 6.13 7.57 2.06
C LEU A 128 7.37 7.10 2.84
N ASP A 129 7.15 6.58 4.05
CA ASP A 129 8.17 5.89 4.83
C ASP A 129 8.39 4.48 4.28
N THR A 130 9.49 4.29 3.54
CA THR A 130 9.87 3.01 2.95
C THR A 130 10.49 2.05 3.96
N ILE A 131 11.05 2.53 5.08
CA ILE A 131 11.71 1.68 6.10
C ILE A 131 10.72 0.65 6.65
N SER A 132 9.47 1.07 6.82
CA SER A 132 8.38 0.19 7.26
C SER A 132 8.09 -0.97 6.29
N LEU A 133 8.44 -0.80 5.00
CA LEU A 133 8.14 -1.72 3.89
C LEU A 133 9.35 -2.56 3.45
N GLU A 134 10.58 -2.09 3.64
CA GLU A 134 11.82 -2.73 3.18
C GLU A 134 11.91 -4.22 3.56
N ARG A 135 11.52 -4.55 4.79
CA ARG A 135 11.55 -5.95 5.26
C ARG A 135 10.52 -6.81 4.54
N ALA A 136 9.34 -6.28 4.23
CA ALA A 136 8.33 -7.00 3.45
C ALA A 136 8.81 -7.18 2.00
N TYR A 137 9.33 -6.11 1.38
CA TYR A 137 9.87 -6.16 0.03
C TYR A 137 11.02 -7.16 -0.11
N SER A 138 11.98 -7.12 0.81
CA SER A 138 13.12 -8.05 0.84
C SER A 138 12.66 -9.50 0.97
N ARG A 139 11.68 -9.76 1.84
CA ARG A 139 11.17 -11.11 2.08
C ARG A 139 10.43 -11.67 0.87
N LEU A 140 9.52 -10.88 0.30
CA LEU A 140 8.65 -11.30 -0.80
C LEU A 140 9.41 -11.40 -2.14
N SER A 141 10.34 -10.47 -2.40
CA SER A 141 11.18 -10.50 -3.61
C SER A 141 12.16 -11.67 -3.65
N TYR A 142 12.59 -12.18 -2.49
CA TYR A 142 13.49 -13.34 -2.41
C TYR A 142 12.85 -14.61 -3.00
N GLU A 143 11.59 -14.88 -2.66
CA GLU A 143 10.90 -16.09 -3.15
C GLU A 143 10.59 -16.00 -4.64
N GLN A 144 10.26 -14.80 -5.16
CA GLN A 144 10.11 -14.60 -6.60
C GLN A 144 11.38 -14.98 -7.36
N ARG A 145 12.53 -14.51 -6.88
CA ARG A 145 13.84 -14.85 -7.47
C ARG A 145 14.15 -16.35 -7.38
N ARG A 146 13.79 -17.01 -6.28
CA ARG A 146 14.01 -18.45 -6.12
C ARG A 146 13.18 -19.27 -7.12
N GLN A 147 11.90 -18.96 -7.28
CA GLN A 147 11.02 -19.69 -8.20
C GLN A 147 11.42 -19.53 -9.68
N LEU A 148 11.83 -18.32 -10.08
CA LEU A 148 12.36 -18.08 -11.43
C LEU A 148 13.62 -18.91 -11.73
N ARG A 149 14.41 -19.25 -10.70
CA ARG A 149 15.58 -20.13 -10.84
C ARG A 149 15.17 -21.61 -10.93
N SER A 150 14.18 -22.04 -10.15
CA SER A 150 13.70 -23.43 -10.16
C SER A 150 12.88 -23.80 -11.41
N GLY A 151 12.22 -22.83 -12.06
CA GLY A 151 11.46 -23.06 -13.31
C GLY A 151 12.32 -23.07 -14.59
N ARG A 152 13.64 -22.88 -14.47
CA ARG A 152 14.61 -22.95 -15.58
C ARG A 152 15.51 -24.20 -15.52
N SER A 153 15.20 -25.13 -14.61
CA SER A 153 15.94 -26.39 -14.40
C SER A 153 15.21 -27.56 -15.06
#